data_AF-A0A0P0SII0-F1
#
_entry.id   AF-A0A0P0SII0-F1
#
_cell.length_a   1.000
_cell.length_b   1.000
_cell.length_c   1.000
_cell.angle_alpha   90.00
_cell.angle_beta   90.00
_cell.angle_gamma   90.00
#
_symmetry.space_group_name_H-M   'P 1'
#
loop_
_entity.id
_entity.type
_entity.pdbx_description
1 polymer ?
#
loop_
_entity_poly.entity_id
_entity_poly.type
_entity_poly.pdbx_seq_one_letter_code
_entity_poly.pdbx_strand_id
1 'polypeptide(L)'
;MLRDHAKRPGAESALDSLVFATRTVSEMDAHNVRRSFRKIAAAAGLHAAEWTPREMRHSFVSLLSDSGMPLEDISRLVGHSGTGITEAVYRQQLRPVLEHGATAMDDIFPVVDR
;
A
#
# COMPACT_ATOMS: atom_id res chain seq x y z
N MET A 1 -9.22 7.67 8.49
CA MET A 1 -9.01 6.90 7.24
C MET A 1 -9.99 5.74 7.06
N LEU A 2 -10.40 4.97 8.09
CA LEU A 2 -11.40 3.87 7.92
C LEU A 2 -12.85 4.23 8.32
N ARG A 3 -13.16 5.50 8.59
CA ARG A 3 -14.47 5.93 9.10
C ARG A 3 -15.45 6.39 8.00
N ASP A 4 -14.97 6.70 6.80
CA ASP A 4 -15.80 7.36 5.76
C ASP A 4 -16.28 6.44 4.62
N HIS A 5 -15.93 5.15 4.62
CA HIS A 5 -16.38 4.20 3.59
C HIS A 5 -17.59 3.34 4.02
N ALA A 6 -18.27 3.75 5.10
CA ALA A 6 -19.38 3.00 5.67
C ALA A 6 -20.68 3.08 4.85
N LYS A 7 -20.79 3.94 3.83
CA LYS A 7 -22.05 4.16 3.10
C LYS A 7 -22.01 3.58 1.69
N ARG A 8 -22.69 2.45 1.49
CA ARG A 8 -23.08 1.96 0.17
C ARG A 8 -24.22 2.83 -0.41
N PRO A 9 -24.10 3.35 -1.65
CA PRO A 9 -25.21 4.06 -2.29
C PRO A 9 -26.39 3.10 -2.52
N GLY A 10 -27.57 3.47 -2.02
CA GLY A 10 -28.82 2.69 -2.15
C GLY A 10 -29.25 1.89 -0.91
N ALA A 11 -28.56 2.00 0.22
CA ALA A 11 -28.97 1.35 1.47
C ALA A 11 -30.11 2.11 2.18
N GLU A 12 -31.18 1.41 2.57
CA GLU A 12 -32.33 1.98 3.29
C GLU A 12 -32.01 2.28 4.77
N SER A 13 -30.98 1.65 5.33
CA SER A 13 -30.53 1.88 6.70
C SER A 13 -28.99 1.98 6.83
N ALA A 14 -28.51 2.56 7.93
CA ALA A 14 -27.08 2.67 8.20
C ALA A 14 -26.39 1.29 8.33
N LEU A 15 -27.10 0.28 8.83
CA LEU A 15 -26.58 -1.08 8.96
C LEU A 15 -26.47 -1.78 7.60
N ASP A 16 -27.44 -1.55 6.71
CA ASP A 16 -27.43 -2.09 5.33
C ASP A 16 -26.38 -1.41 4.43
N SER A 17 -25.83 -0.28 4.89
CA SER A 17 -24.84 0.49 4.14
C SER A 17 -23.41 -0.01 4.33
N LEU A 18 -23.16 -0.82 5.35
CA LEU A 18 -21.82 -1.32 5.69
C LEU A 18 -21.27 -2.27 4.62
N VAL A 19 -20.09 -1.94 4.08
CA VAL A 19 -19.33 -2.83 3.18
C VAL A 19 -18.69 -3.98 3.95
N PHE A 20 -18.26 -3.74 5.19
CA PHE A 20 -17.61 -4.73 6.07
C PHE A 20 -18.44 -4.95 7.32
N ALA A 21 -19.43 -5.83 7.22
CA ALA A 21 -20.31 -6.21 8.32
C ALA A 21 -19.95 -7.58 8.90
N THR A 22 -20.27 -7.80 10.17
CA THR A 22 -20.30 -9.12 10.79
C THR A 22 -21.53 -9.90 10.32
N ARG A 23 -21.57 -11.21 10.62
CA ARG A 23 -22.72 -12.07 10.34
C ARG A 23 -24.01 -11.61 11.04
N THR A 24 -23.90 -10.82 12.10
CA THR A 24 -25.02 -10.25 12.85
C THR A 24 -25.29 -8.80 12.45
N VAL A 25 -24.83 -8.38 11.26
CA VAL A 25 -25.04 -7.05 10.67
C VAL A 25 -24.57 -5.92 11.60
N SER A 26 -23.38 -6.08 12.17
CA SER A 26 -22.69 -5.02 12.93
C SER A 26 -21.40 -4.62 12.23
N GLU A 27 -20.84 -3.47 12.60
CA GLU A 27 -19.50 -3.09 12.15
C GLU A 27 -18.46 -4.18 12.47
N MET A 28 -17.58 -4.47 11.51
CA MET A 28 -16.50 -5.42 11.72
C MET A 28 -15.35 -4.78 12.53
N ASP A 29 -15.14 -5.26 13.75
CA ASP A 29 -14.02 -4.80 14.60
C ASP A 29 -12.64 -5.25 14.08
N ALA A 30 -11.63 -4.42 14.34
CA ALA A 30 -10.26 -4.66 13.91
C ALA A 30 -9.66 -5.97 14.48
N HIS A 31 -10.06 -6.42 15.67
CA HIS A 31 -9.62 -7.71 16.21
C HIS A 31 -10.19 -8.89 15.44
N ASN A 32 -11.42 -8.78 14.93
CA ASN A 32 -12.03 -9.81 14.08
C ASN A 32 -11.24 -9.95 12.77
N VAL A 33 -10.88 -8.82 12.15
CA VAL A 33 -10.04 -8.79 10.95
C VAL A 33 -8.68 -9.42 11.22
N ARG A 34 -7.99 -9.02 12.29
CA ARG A 34 -6.67 -9.58 12.66
C ARG A 34 -6.74 -11.08 12.91
N ARG A 35 -7.77 -11.56 13.60
CA ARG A 35 -7.96 -12.99 13.88
C ARG A 35 -8.11 -13.79 12.58
N SER A 36 -8.97 -13.34 11.67
CA SER A 36 -9.16 -14.01 10.38
C SER A 36 -7.91 -13.95 9.51
N PHE A 37 -7.22 -12.81 9.47
CA PHE A 37 -5.97 -12.64 8.73
C PHE A 37 -4.88 -13.60 9.22
N ARG A 38 -4.71 -13.76 10.54
CA ARG A 38 -3.72 -14.68 11.12
C ARG A 38 -3.97 -16.14 10.76
N LYS A 39 -5.23 -16.55 10.59
CA LYS A 39 -5.54 -17.91 10.10
C LYS A 39 -5.01 -18.11 8.68
N ILE A 40 -5.15 -17.11 7.82
CA ILE A 40 -4.63 -17.13 6.44
C ILE A 40 -3.10 -17.15 6.47
N ALA A 41 -2.46 -16.28 7.26
CA ALA A 41 -1.01 -16.22 7.37
C ALA A 41 -0.42 -17.56 7.84
N ALA A 42 -1.03 -18.20 8.85
CA ALA A 42 -0.62 -19.53 9.31
C ALA A 42 -0.78 -20.59 8.22
N ALA A 43 -1.91 -20.58 7.50
CA ALA A 43 -2.13 -21.51 6.38
C ALA A 43 -1.13 -21.32 5.23
N ALA A 44 -0.61 -20.10 5.06
CA ALA A 44 0.45 -19.78 4.11
C ALA A 44 1.87 -20.10 4.63
N GLY A 45 2.02 -20.70 5.81
CA GLY A 45 3.32 -21.06 6.38
C GLY A 45 4.07 -19.90 7.03
N LEU A 46 3.42 -18.77 7.29
CA LEU A 46 4.03 -17.60 7.92
C LEU A 46 3.88 -17.65 9.46
N HIS A 47 4.78 -16.95 10.17
CA HIS A 47 4.71 -16.77 11.62
C HIS A 47 3.55 -15.82 12.00
N ALA A 48 2.32 -16.32 11.98
CA ALA A 48 1.10 -15.50 12.05
C ALA A 48 1.03 -14.48 13.21
N ALA A 49 1.71 -14.72 14.34
CA ALA A 49 1.77 -13.78 15.45
C ALA A 49 2.42 -12.44 15.07
N GLU A 50 3.43 -12.47 14.19
CA GLU A 50 4.21 -11.33 13.73
C GLU A 50 3.53 -10.58 12.58
N TRP A 51 2.56 -11.21 11.92
CA TRP A 51 1.90 -10.66 10.75
C TRP A 51 0.65 -9.88 11.11
N THR A 52 0.49 -8.72 10.48
CA THR A 52 -0.73 -7.89 10.56
C THR A 52 -1.19 -7.47 9.17
N PRO A 53 -2.47 -7.09 8.98
CA PRO A 53 -2.92 -6.58 7.68
C PRO A 53 -2.12 -5.36 7.16
N ARG A 54 -1.41 -4.64 8.03
CA ARG A 54 -0.51 -3.54 7.64
C ARG A 54 0.61 -4.03 6.70
N GLU A 55 1.06 -5.27 6.83
CA GLU A 55 2.10 -5.83 5.96
C GLU A 55 1.64 -5.91 4.50
N MET A 56 0.34 -6.06 4.24
CA MET A 56 -0.20 -6.02 2.87
C MET A 56 -0.06 -4.64 2.23
N ARG A 57 -0.12 -3.55 3.02
CA ARG A 57 0.18 -2.21 2.53
C ARG A 57 1.65 -2.10 2.11
N HIS A 58 2.56 -2.71 2.86
CA HIS A 58 3.97 -2.76 2.49
C HIS A 58 4.17 -3.57 1.21
N SER A 59 3.59 -4.76 1.10
CA SER A 59 3.66 -5.58 -0.13
C SER A 59 3.11 -4.86 -1.35
N PHE A 60 1.98 -4.15 -1.22
CA PHE A 60 1.40 -3.35 -2.31
C PHE A 60 2.38 -2.30 -2.82
N VAL A 61 3.00 -1.53 -1.92
CA VAL A 61 4.00 -0.52 -2.28
C VAL A 61 5.23 -1.15 -2.93
N SER A 62 5.74 -2.25 -2.37
CA SER A 62 6.90 -2.96 -2.92
C SER A 62 6.64 -3.46 -4.35
N LEU A 63 5.48 -4.07 -4.61
CA LEU A 63 5.15 -4.56 -5.95
C LEU A 63 5.00 -3.44 -6.99
N LEU A 64 4.40 -2.32 -6.62
CA LEU A 64 4.28 -1.17 -7.53
C LEU A 64 5.63 -0.46 -7.75
N SER A 65 6.48 -0.42 -6.74
CA SER A 65 7.83 0.11 -6.90
C SER A 65 8.66 -0.79 -7.83
N ASP A 66 8.55 -2.11 -7.67
CA ASP A 66 9.24 -3.09 -8.52
C ASP A 66 8.79 -3.00 -9.99
N SER A 67 7.49 -2.73 -10.23
CA SER A 67 6.98 -2.51 -11.60
C SER A 67 7.49 -1.21 -12.25
N GLY A 68 8.08 -0.30 -11.47
CA GLY A 68 8.66 0.96 -11.95
C GLY A 68 7.67 2.13 -11.91
N MET A 69 6.55 1.99 -11.21
CA MET A 69 5.65 3.10 -10.98
C MET A 69 6.35 4.20 -10.16
N PRO A 70 6.21 5.48 -10.53
CA PRO A 70 6.77 6.59 -9.76
C PRO A 70 6.23 6.61 -8.33
N LEU A 71 7.10 6.98 -7.39
CA LEU A 71 6.80 6.96 -5.96
C LEU A 71 5.67 7.93 -5.58
N GLU A 72 5.53 9.02 -6.35
CA GLU A 72 4.49 10.02 -6.19
C GLU A 72 3.11 9.42 -6.53
N ASP A 73 3.04 8.60 -7.57
CA ASP A 73 1.82 7.87 -7.97
C ASP A 73 1.44 6.83 -6.93
N ILE A 74 2.42 6.05 -6.46
CA ILE A 74 2.18 5.06 -5.39
C ILE A 74 1.70 5.77 -4.11
N SER A 75 2.30 6.91 -3.75
CA SER A 75 1.92 7.71 -2.57
C SER A 75 0.48 8.21 -2.66
N ARG A 76 0.03 8.63 -3.86
CA ARG A 76 -1.37 8.98 -4.13
C ARG A 76 -2.30 7.78 -3.91
N LEU A 77 -1.95 6.60 -4.40
CA LEU A 77 -2.76 5.38 -4.26
C LEU A 77 -2.96 4.94 -2.81
N VAL A 78 -1.92 5.05 -1.97
CA VAL A 78 -2.00 4.64 -0.56
C VAL A 78 -2.61 5.70 0.37
N GLY A 79 -2.99 6.86 -0.19
CA GLY A 79 -3.63 7.96 0.52
C GLY A 79 -2.71 8.69 1.50
N HIS A 80 -1.40 8.74 1.22
CA HIS A 80 -0.49 9.56 2.02
C HIS A 80 -0.67 11.04 1.63
N SER A 81 -0.84 11.91 2.64
CA SER A 81 -0.93 13.37 2.44
C SER A 81 0.43 14.02 2.12
N GLY A 82 1.52 13.25 2.08
CA GLY A 82 2.86 13.69 1.69
C GLY A 82 3.80 12.50 1.41
N THR A 83 4.88 12.76 0.67
CA THR A 83 5.87 11.74 0.24
C THR A 83 6.89 11.35 1.32
N GLY A 84 6.88 12.01 2.48
CA GLY A 84 7.92 11.86 3.51
C GLY A 84 8.07 10.46 4.12
N ILE A 85 7.02 9.63 4.13
CA ILE A 85 7.10 8.23 4.57
C ILE A 85 7.50 7.30 3.40
N THR A 86 7.25 7.71 2.16
CA THR A 86 7.54 6.92 0.97
C THR A 86 8.97 7.15 0.47
N GLU A 87 9.56 8.34 0.65
CA GLU A 87 10.96 8.58 0.23
C GLU A 87 12.00 7.90 1.14
N ALA A 88 11.83 8.00 2.46
CA ALA A 88 12.85 7.56 3.41
C ALA A 88 13.04 6.04 3.49
N VAL A 89 11.98 5.27 3.20
CA VAL A 89 12.01 3.80 3.30
C VAL A 89 12.34 3.14 1.95
N TYR A 90 12.02 3.77 0.81
CA TYR A 90 12.03 3.08 -0.48
C TYR A 90 13.12 3.56 -1.47
N ARG A 91 13.79 4.70 -1.21
CA ARG A 91 14.94 5.16 -2.02
C ARG A 91 16.11 4.16 -2.05
N GLN A 92 16.15 3.20 -1.12
CA GLN A 92 17.32 2.34 -0.91
C GLN A 92 17.25 0.94 -1.53
N GLN A 93 16.08 0.41 -1.95
CA GLN A 93 15.94 -1.07 -1.99
C GLN A 93 15.58 -1.76 -3.31
N LEU A 94 15.25 -1.08 -4.42
CA LEU A 94 14.87 -1.83 -5.65
C LEU A 94 15.41 -1.33 -6.99
N ARG A 95 15.85 -0.08 -7.12
CA ARG A 95 16.58 0.37 -8.32
C ARG A 95 17.61 1.43 -7.98
N PRO A 96 18.79 1.43 -8.59
CA PRO A 96 19.66 2.60 -8.59
C PRO A 96 18.99 3.69 -9.44
N VAL A 97 18.04 4.43 -8.85
CA VAL A 97 17.42 5.60 -9.49
C VAL A 97 18.48 6.70 -9.69
N LEU A 98 19.52 6.71 -8.86
CA LEU A 98 20.64 7.64 -8.99
C LEU A 98 21.45 7.41 -10.29
N GLU A 99 21.56 6.17 -10.77
CA GLU A 99 22.25 5.89 -12.05
C GLU A 99 21.42 6.38 -13.23
N HIS A 100 20.10 6.23 -13.19
CA HIS A 100 19.21 6.75 -14.26
C HIS A 100 19.31 8.27 -14.40
N GLY A 101 19.47 9.01 -13.30
CA GLY A 101 19.66 10.46 -13.34
C GLY A 101 20.97 10.85 -14.02
N ALA A 102 22.06 10.12 -13.74
CA ALA A 102 23.34 10.33 -14.41
C ALA A 102 23.24 9.99 -15.91
N THR A 103 22.67 8.83 -16.26
CA THR A 103 22.46 8.45 -17.67
C THR A 103 21.59 9.44 -18.43
N ALA A 104 20.49 9.91 -17.84
CA ALA A 104 19.65 10.93 -18.47
C ALA A 104 20.39 12.26 -18.64
N MET A 105 21.26 12.64 -17.71
CA MET A 105 22.09 13.84 -17.85
C MET A 105 23.15 13.68 -18.94
N ASP A 106 23.75 12.49 -19.08
CA ASP A 106 24.67 12.17 -20.17
C ASP A 106 23.96 12.18 -21.54
N ASP A 107 22.71 11.73 -21.61
CA ASP A 107 21.88 11.80 -22.82
C ASP A 107 21.49 13.24 -23.19
N ILE A 108 21.18 14.08 -22.19
CA ILE A 108 20.84 15.50 -22.39
C ILE A 108 22.09 16.31 -22.75
N PHE A 109 23.24 15.98 -22.15
CA PHE A 109 24.51 16.67 -22.32
C PHE A 109 25.60 15.67 -22.77
N PRO A 110 25.52 15.17 -24.01
CA PRO A 110 26.51 14.22 -24.50
C PRO A 110 27.89 14.87 -24.49
N VAL A 111 28.85 14.19 -23.88
CA VAL A 111 30.25 14.63 -23.87
C VAL A 111 30.77 14.53 -25.29
N VAL A 112 30.86 15.68 -25.97
CA VAL A 112 31.52 15.78 -27.27
C VAL A 112 33.00 15.94 -26.99
N ASP A 113 33.76 14.87 -27.16
CA ASP A 113 35.23 14.95 -27.18
C ASP A 113 35.66 15.94 -28.27
N ARG A 114 36.48 16.92 -27.89
CA ARG A 114 37.13 17.89 -28.78
C ARG A 114 38.57 17.50 -29.05
#